data_AF-A0A963EQC8-F1
#
_entry.id   AF-A0A963EQC8-F1
#
_cell.length_a   1.000
_cell.length_b   1.000
_cell.length_c   1.000
_cell.angle_alpha   90.00
_cell.angle_beta   90.00
_cell.angle_gamma   90.00
#
_symmetry.space_group_name_H-M   'P 1'
#
loop_
_entity.id
_entity.type
_entity.pdbx_description
1 polymer ?
#
loop_
_entity_poly.entity_id
_entity_poly.type
_entity_poly.pdbx_seq_one_letter_code
_entity_poly.pdbx_strand_id
1 'polypeptide(L)'
;MKRVECKQDGRLRGWQRALLGTLVLPLTACVTSRVEDARQGNTGLNAGEGIVIMAKSYHLGNETESKFIACVGDAMGRGSHGLRVVPNQEFVDALFPWFEPRTAPADTKGLPALMSRPGVQQAIARKGVRYVVWLDGDTDRVAGGGSLSCAAGPGGGGCFGFAWWQNDANYEASVWDLTGLEDAGTISADYSGT
;
A
#
# COMPACT_ATOMS: atom_id res chain seq x y z
N MET A 1 -6.47 -14.28 13.07
CA MET A 1 -6.05 -13.18 12.18
C MET A 1 -4.76 -13.63 11.48
N LYS A 2 -4.77 -13.82 10.16
CA LYS A 2 -3.54 -14.15 9.41
C LYS A 2 -2.73 -12.85 9.26
N ARG A 3 -1.51 -12.80 9.79
CA ARG A 3 -0.59 -11.69 9.56
C ARG A 3 0.04 -11.88 8.17
N VAL A 4 -0.08 -10.89 7.30
CA VAL A 4 0.59 -10.87 5.99
C VAL A 4 1.80 -9.96 6.13
N GLU A 5 3.01 -10.53 6.06
CA GLU A 5 4.27 -9.79 6.07
C GLU A 5 4.80 -9.66 4.64
N CYS A 6 4.44 -8.57 3.96
CA CYS A 6 4.98 -8.23 2.64
C CYS A 6 6.25 -7.39 2.81
N LYS A 7 7.40 -8.05 2.89
CA LYS A 7 8.70 -7.37 2.99
C LYS A 7 9.09 -6.79 1.63
N GLN A 8 9.35 -5.48 1.55
CA GLN A 8 10.02 -4.88 0.40
C GLN A 8 11.46 -5.39 0.36
N ASP A 9 11.79 -6.17 -0.69
CA ASP A 9 13.13 -6.74 -0.88
C ASP A 9 14.12 -5.64 -1.32
N GLY A 10 14.61 -4.87 -0.35
CA GLY A 10 15.81 -4.05 -0.51
C GLY A 10 17.03 -4.96 -0.55
N ARG A 11 17.35 -5.48 -1.74
CA ARG A 11 18.45 -6.41 -1.98
C ARG A 11 19.82 -5.77 -1.67
N LEU A 12 20.25 -5.82 -0.41
CA LEU A 12 21.63 -5.49 -0.01
C LEU A 12 22.52 -6.70 -0.34
N ARG A 13 23.12 -6.66 -1.53
CA ARG A 13 24.17 -7.58 -1.98
C ARG A 13 25.38 -7.46 -1.05
N GLY A 14 25.62 -8.51 -0.28
CA GLY A 14 26.79 -8.64 0.59
C GLY A 14 28.09 -8.68 -0.21
N TRP A 15 29.02 -7.78 0.12
CA TRP A 15 30.43 -7.91 -0.18
C TRP A 15 31.19 -8.11 1.14
N GLN A 16 31.78 -9.30 1.25
CA GLN A 16 32.61 -9.70 2.37
C GLN A 16 33.95 -8.94 2.37
N ARG A 17 34.52 -8.85 3.58
CA ARG A 17 35.93 -8.63 3.96
C ARG A 17 36.33 -7.19 4.34
N ALA A 18 36.37 -6.92 5.65
CA ALA A 18 37.60 -6.70 6.42
C ALA A 18 37.24 -6.36 7.88
N LEU A 19 37.74 -7.15 8.82
CA LEU A 19 37.61 -6.94 10.26
C LEU A 19 38.55 -5.80 10.69
N LEU A 20 37.99 -4.63 11.04
CA LEU A 20 38.56 -3.71 12.02
C LEU A 20 37.49 -3.44 13.08
N GLY A 21 37.84 -3.68 14.34
CA GLY A 21 36.93 -3.64 15.48
C GLY A 21 36.47 -2.22 15.79
N THR A 22 35.32 -1.84 15.23
CA THR A 22 34.52 -0.71 15.69
C THR A 22 33.33 -1.29 16.45
N LEU A 23 33.18 -0.96 17.73
CA LEU A 23 31.99 -1.29 18.51
C LEU A 23 30.80 -0.49 17.96
N VAL A 24 30.15 -1.02 16.93
CA VAL A 24 28.91 -0.47 16.40
C VAL A 24 27.80 -0.90 17.34
N LEU A 25 27.33 0.01 18.20
CA LEU A 25 26.06 -0.17 18.88
C LEU A 25 24.96 -0.18 17.80
N PRO A 26 24.17 -1.26 17.65
CA PRO A 26 23.02 -1.22 16.76
C PRO A 26 22.00 -0.26 17.38
N LEU A 27 21.83 0.90 16.73
CA LEU A 27 20.69 1.77 16.99
C LEU A 27 19.44 1.01 16.52
N THR A 28 18.72 0.42 17.46
CA THR A 28 17.43 -0.21 17.17
C THR A 28 16.40 0.90 16.99
N ALA A 29 15.99 1.16 15.75
CA ALA A 29 14.82 1.96 15.47
C ALA A 29 13.57 1.16 15.85
N CYS A 30 12.73 1.72 16.71
CA CYS A 30 11.45 1.12 17.07
C CYS A 30 10.35 1.69 16.15
N VAL A 31 9.57 0.80 15.55
CA VAL A 31 8.32 1.16 14.86
C VAL A 31 7.13 0.63 15.67
N THR A 32 6.12 1.46 15.83
CA THR A 32 4.85 1.07 16.46
C THR A 32 3.76 1.00 15.40
N SER A 33 2.94 -0.04 15.45
CA SER A 33 1.81 -0.23 14.52
C SER A 33 0.48 -0.35 15.27
N ARG A 34 -0.54 0.39 14.85
CA ARG A 34 -1.94 0.25 15.28
C ARG A 34 -2.77 -0.21 14.10
N VAL A 35 -3.75 -1.08 14.34
CA VAL A 35 -4.65 -1.59 13.29
C VAL A 35 -6.07 -1.51 13.82
N GLU A 36 -6.95 -0.86 13.07
CA GLU A 36 -8.39 -0.77 13.36
C GLU A 36 -9.18 -1.47 12.25
N ASP A 37 -10.22 -2.23 12.61
CA ASP A 37 -11.09 -2.97 11.69
C ASP A 37 -12.54 -2.54 11.95
N ALA A 38 -13.15 -1.89 10.97
CA ALA A 38 -14.54 -1.44 11.00
C ALA A 38 -15.34 -2.14 9.90
N ARG A 39 -16.09 -3.18 10.27
CA ARG A 39 -16.96 -3.93 9.34
C ARG A 39 -18.38 -3.38 9.34
N GLN A 40 -18.90 -3.03 8.17
CA GLN A 40 -20.23 -2.45 8.03
C GLN A 40 -21.29 -3.49 7.59
N GLY A 41 -20.88 -4.67 7.12
CA GLY A 41 -21.80 -5.74 6.72
C GLY A 41 -21.18 -7.15 6.70
N ASN A 42 -22.01 -8.15 6.40
CA ASN A 42 -21.55 -9.54 6.26
C ASN A 42 -21.02 -9.77 4.84
N THR A 43 -19.71 -9.76 4.67
CA THR A 43 -19.06 -9.98 3.37
C THR A 43 -19.03 -11.47 3.03
N GLY A 44 -19.69 -11.86 1.94
CA GLY A 44 -19.75 -13.24 1.47
C GLY A 44 -19.48 -13.31 -0.03
N LEU A 45 -18.63 -14.25 -0.44
CA LEU A 45 -18.36 -14.54 -1.85
C LEU A 45 -19.03 -15.85 -2.24
N ASN A 46 -19.79 -15.83 -3.33
CA ASN A 46 -20.32 -17.05 -3.94
C ASN A 46 -19.24 -17.75 -4.79
N ALA A 47 -19.49 -19.00 -5.15
CA ALA A 47 -18.60 -19.74 -6.05
C ALA A 47 -18.47 -19.00 -7.40
N GLY A 48 -17.23 -18.67 -7.76
CA GLY A 48 -16.92 -17.91 -8.98
C GLY A 48 -16.85 -16.39 -8.78
N GLU A 49 -17.26 -15.86 -7.64
CA GLU A 49 -17.03 -14.46 -7.29
C GLU A 49 -15.62 -14.27 -6.74
N GLY A 50 -15.02 -13.14 -7.09
CA GLY A 50 -13.68 -12.76 -6.67
C GLY A 50 -13.59 -11.31 -6.25
N ILE A 51 -12.40 -10.95 -5.81
CA ILE A 51 -12.04 -9.59 -5.40
C ILE A 51 -10.97 -9.05 -6.34
N VAL A 52 -10.93 -7.73 -6.49
CA VAL A 52 -9.78 -7.04 -7.10
C VAL A 52 -9.19 -6.09 -6.06
N ILE A 53 -7.86 -6.00 -6.03
CA ILE A 53 -7.14 -5.07 -5.16
C ILE A 53 -6.65 -3.92 -6.03
N MET A 54 -7.15 -2.72 -5.73
CA MET A 54 -6.79 -1.45 -6.35
C MET A 54 -5.96 -0.65 -5.35
N ALA A 55 -5.00 0.12 -5.83
CA ALA A 55 -4.32 1.12 -5.02
C ALA A 55 -4.64 2.52 -5.53
N LYS A 56 -4.83 3.46 -4.60
CA LYS A 56 -4.94 4.87 -4.94
C LYS A 56 -3.60 5.31 -5.50
N SER A 57 -3.66 6.02 -6.62
CA SER A 57 -2.57 6.48 -7.47
C SER A 57 -1.58 7.45 -6.79
N TYR A 58 -1.04 7.14 -5.62
CA TYR A 58 0.14 7.80 -5.07
C TYR A 58 1.34 7.30 -5.87
N HIS A 59 1.49 7.88 -7.06
CA HIS A 59 2.53 7.61 -8.06
C HIS A 59 2.32 6.35 -8.91
N LEU A 60 1.26 6.36 -9.74
CA LEU A 60 1.16 5.55 -10.96
C LEU A 60 2.51 5.59 -11.71
N GLY A 61 3.30 4.52 -11.58
CA GLY A 61 4.63 4.40 -12.21
C GLY A 61 5.74 3.81 -11.33
N ASN A 62 5.55 3.61 -10.03
CA ASN A 62 6.57 2.97 -9.19
C ASN A 62 6.40 1.44 -9.17
N GLU A 63 7.39 0.67 -9.66
CA GLU A 63 7.39 -0.80 -9.60
C GLU A 63 7.15 -1.36 -8.19
N THR A 64 7.49 -0.58 -7.17
CA THR A 64 7.38 -0.95 -5.77
C THR A 64 5.92 -1.19 -5.35
N GLU A 65 4.99 -0.39 -5.86
CA GLU A 65 3.56 -0.48 -5.54
C GLU A 65 2.91 -1.71 -6.18
N SER A 66 3.26 -2.00 -7.45
CA SER A 66 2.79 -3.20 -8.15
C SER A 66 3.23 -4.50 -7.46
N LYS A 67 4.48 -4.55 -6.95
CA LYS A 67 4.99 -5.70 -6.20
C LYS A 67 4.28 -5.88 -4.85
N PHE A 68 3.92 -4.77 -4.20
CA PHE A 68 3.15 -4.82 -2.96
C PHE A 68 1.73 -5.36 -3.19
N ILE A 69 1.00 -4.82 -4.17
CA ILE A 69 -0.35 -5.30 -4.54
C ILE A 69 -0.32 -6.80 -4.89
N ALA A 70 0.68 -7.22 -5.68
CA ALA A 70 0.86 -8.64 -6.01
C ALA A 70 1.11 -9.50 -4.77
N CYS A 71 1.94 -9.04 -3.82
CA CYS A 71 2.19 -9.77 -2.58
C CYS A 71 0.93 -9.92 -1.71
N VAL A 72 0.14 -8.85 -1.56
CA VAL A 72 -1.11 -8.88 -0.79
C VAL A 72 -2.12 -9.80 -1.46
N GLY A 73 -2.27 -9.69 -2.79
CA GLY A 73 -3.15 -10.57 -3.57
C GLY A 73 -2.78 -12.05 -3.45
N ASP A 74 -1.49 -12.36 -3.58
CA ASP A 74 -0.96 -13.71 -3.36
C ASP A 74 -1.26 -14.23 -1.95
N ALA A 75 -1.07 -13.40 -0.93
CA ALA A 75 -1.31 -13.80 0.45
C ALA A 75 -2.80 -14.07 0.72
N MET A 76 -3.70 -13.29 0.11
CA MET A 76 -5.16 -13.50 0.19
C MET A 76 -5.63 -14.71 -0.61
N GLY A 77 -4.96 -15.04 -1.72
CA GLY A 77 -5.24 -16.20 -2.56
C GLY A 77 -4.69 -17.54 -2.03
N ARG A 78 -3.79 -17.53 -1.05
CA ARG A 78 -3.13 -18.74 -0.54
C ARG A 78 -3.93 -19.49 0.54
N GLY A 79 -3.94 -20.82 0.44
CA GLY A 79 -4.47 -21.75 1.43
C GLY A 79 -5.81 -22.37 1.03
N SER A 80 -6.35 -23.25 1.89
CA SER A 80 -7.58 -24.02 1.61
C SER A 80 -8.87 -23.18 1.51
N HIS A 81 -8.81 -21.91 1.93
CA HIS A 81 -9.88 -20.93 1.84
C HIS A 81 -9.39 -19.65 1.14
N GLY A 82 -8.47 -19.79 0.19
CA GLY A 82 -7.94 -18.68 -0.58
C GLY A 82 -9.04 -17.97 -1.37
N LEU A 83 -9.00 -16.65 -1.38
CA LEU A 83 -9.93 -15.85 -2.17
C LEU A 83 -9.52 -15.87 -3.64
N ARG A 84 -10.49 -15.83 -4.55
CA ARG A 84 -10.20 -15.58 -5.96
C ARG A 84 -9.82 -14.10 -6.11
N VAL A 85 -8.52 -13.83 -6.19
CA VAL A 85 -8.00 -12.47 -6.43
C VAL A 85 -7.76 -12.29 -7.93
N VAL A 86 -8.50 -11.38 -8.55
CA VAL A 86 -8.28 -10.98 -9.94
C VAL A 86 -7.11 -9.99 -9.98
N PRO A 87 -6.08 -10.23 -10.83
CA PRO A 87 -4.97 -9.29 -10.96
C PRO A 87 -5.46 -7.90 -11.41
N ASN A 88 -4.93 -6.85 -10.77
CA ASN A 88 -5.30 -5.46 -11.07
C ASN A 88 -5.19 -5.15 -12.57
N GLN A 89 -4.06 -5.50 -13.19
CA GLN A 89 -3.85 -5.24 -14.62
C GLN A 89 -4.90 -5.92 -15.50
N GLU A 90 -5.24 -7.19 -15.22
CA GLU A 90 -6.26 -7.93 -15.98
C GLU A 90 -7.65 -7.29 -15.83
N PHE A 91 -7.95 -6.77 -14.64
CA PHE A 91 -9.20 -6.09 -14.35
C PHE A 91 -9.29 -4.74 -15.11
N VAL A 92 -8.24 -3.93 -15.02
CA VAL A 92 -8.14 -2.64 -15.73
C VAL A 92 -8.25 -2.82 -17.24
N ASP A 93 -7.50 -3.76 -17.81
CA ASP A 93 -7.50 -4.02 -19.26
C ASP A 93 -8.88 -4.49 -19.75
N ALA A 94 -9.59 -5.29 -18.96
CA ALA A 94 -10.92 -5.78 -19.30
C ALA A 94 -12.03 -4.73 -19.16
N LEU A 95 -11.76 -3.66 -18.42
CA LEU A 95 -12.65 -2.52 -18.24
C LEU A 95 -12.24 -1.32 -19.09
N PHE A 96 -11.33 -1.51 -20.04
CA PHE A 96 -11.06 -0.52 -21.07
C PHE A 96 -12.36 -0.12 -21.78
N PRO A 97 -12.64 1.18 -21.98
CA PRO A 97 -11.79 2.38 -21.74
C PRO A 97 -12.07 3.12 -20.42
N TRP A 98 -12.83 2.53 -19.49
CA TRP A 98 -13.35 3.21 -18.30
C TRP A 98 -12.38 3.27 -17.11
N PHE A 99 -11.35 2.41 -17.12
CA PHE A 99 -10.30 2.35 -16.09
C PHE A 99 -8.91 2.77 -16.63
N GLU A 100 -8.87 3.63 -17.65
CA GLU A 100 -7.59 4.23 -18.08
C GLU A 100 -7.07 5.22 -17.03
N PRO A 101 -5.76 5.52 -16.97
CA PRO A 101 -5.18 6.46 -16.00
C PRO A 101 -5.85 7.85 -15.94
N ARG A 102 -6.59 8.24 -16.99
CA ARG A 102 -7.31 9.52 -17.06
C ARG A 102 -8.82 9.42 -16.82
N THR A 103 -9.39 8.22 -16.88
CA THR A 103 -10.86 7.99 -16.78
C THR A 103 -11.25 7.17 -15.57
N ALA A 104 -10.30 6.44 -14.98
CA ALA A 104 -10.47 5.70 -13.75
C ALA A 104 -10.81 6.66 -12.59
N PRO A 105 -11.78 6.30 -11.73
CA PRO A 105 -12.04 7.06 -10.52
C PRO A 105 -10.80 7.01 -9.61
N ALA A 106 -10.46 8.16 -9.02
CA ALA A 106 -9.32 8.26 -8.11
C ALA A 106 -9.64 7.71 -6.70
N ASP A 107 -10.92 7.51 -6.39
CA ASP A 107 -11.41 7.04 -5.10
C ASP A 107 -12.69 6.21 -5.25
N THR A 108 -13.13 5.61 -4.13
CA THR A 108 -14.37 4.83 -4.05
C THR A 108 -15.63 5.67 -4.25
N LYS A 109 -15.60 6.98 -3.99
CA LYS A 109 -16.74 7.90 -4.20
C LYS A 109 -17.07 8.08 -5.69
N GLY A 110 -16.09 7.91 -6.57
CA GLY A 110 -16.29 7.91 -8.02
C GLY A 110 -16.87 6.60 -8.59
N LEU A 111 -16.87 5.50 -7.83
CA LEU A 111 -17.33 4.18 -8.32
C LEU A 111 -18.80 4.17 -8.72
N PRO A 112 -19.77 4.74 -7.97
CA PRO A 112 -21.18 4.75 -8.38
C PRO A 112 -21.41 5.45 -9.73
N ALA A 113 -20.71 6.56 -9.97
CA ALA A 113 -20.78 7.28 -11.24
C ALA A 113 -20.20 6.45 -12.40
N LEU A 114 -19.14 5.67 -12.15
CA LEU A 114 -18.59 4.74 -13.13
C LEU A 114 -19.56 3.60 -13.43
N MET A 115 -20.20 3.03 -12.40
CA MET A 115 -21.16 1.93 -12.51
C MET A 115 -22.44 2.34 -13.25
N SER A 116 -22.75 3.64 -13.27
CA SER A 116 -23.89 4.19 -14.03
C SER A 116 -23.61 4.24 -15.54
N ARG A 117 -22.36 4.05 -15.99
CA ARG A 117 -22.02 4.05 -17.41
C ARG A 117 -22.46 2.75 -18.08
N PRO A 118 -23.03 2.82 -19.29
CA PRO A 118 -23.48 1.64 -20.02
C PRO A 118 -22.31 0.67 -20.29
N GLY A 119 -22.50 -0.60 -19.96
CA GLY A 119 -21.52 -1.67 -20.23
C GLY A 119 -20.52 -1.95 -19.10
N VAL A 120 -20.33 -1.03 -18.15
CA VAL A 120 -19.37 -1.22 -17.03
C VAL A 120 -19.80 -2.36 -16.12
N GLN A 121 -21.04 -2.35 -15.62
CA GLN A 121 -21.54 -3.40 -14.72
C GLN A 121 -21.45 -4.80 -15.37
N GLN A 122 -21.75 -4.88 -16.67
CA GLN A 122 -21.67 -6.13 -17.42
C GLN A 122 -20.22 -6.60 -17.60
N ALA A 123 -19.28 -5.69 -17.84
CA ALA A 123 -17.86 -6.01 -17.93
C ALA A 123 -17.31 -6.54 -16.60
N ILE A 124 -17.67 -5.91 -15.49
CA ILE A 124 -17.33 -6.36 -14.13
C ILE A 124 -17.94 -7.73 -13.84
N ALA A 125 -19.24 -7.90 -14.11
CA ALA A 125 -19.93 -9.17 -13.89
C ALA A 125 -19.33 -10.31 -14.73
N ARG A 126 -18.91 -10.05 -15.98
CA ARG A 126 -18.21 -11.02 -16.83
C ARG A 126 -16.87 -11.48 -16.26
N LYS A 127 -16.17 -10.61 -15.51
CA LYS A 127 -14.95 -10.99 -14.78
C LYS A 127 -15.23 -11.72 -13.48
N GLY A 128 -16.47 -11.67 -12.99
CA GLY A 128 -16.89 -12.28 -11.73
C GLY A 128 -16.28 -11.57 -10.53
N VAL A 129 -16.10 -10.26 -10.61
CA VAL A 129 -15.60 -9.46 -9.48
C VAL A 129 -16.79 -8.89 -8.73
N ARG A 130 -16.86 -9.17 -7.42
CA ARG A 130 -17.91 -8.67 -6.54
C ARG A 130 -17.44 -7.52 -5.65
N TYR A 131 -16.23 -7.63 -5.11
CA TYR A 131 -15.67 -6.60 -4.23
C TYR A 131 -14.42 -5.97 -4.83
N VAL A 132 -14.28 -4.66 -4.64
CA VAL A 132 -13.04 -3.93 -4.85
C VAL A 132 -12.44 -3.62 -3.49
N VAL A 133 -11.20 -4.02 -3.27
CA VAL A 133 -10.41 -3.60 -2.12
C VAL A 133 -9.57 -2.41 -2.56
N TRP A 134 -9.86 -1.22 -2.05
CA TRP A 134 -9.13 0.00 -2.34
C TRP A 134 -8.11 0.27 -1.26
N LEU A 135 -6.82 0.25 -1.63
CA LEU A 135 -5.71 0.56 -0.74
C LEU A 135 -5.31 2.03 -0.92
N ASP A 136 -5.47 2.82 0.13
CA ASP A 136 -4.94 4.18 0.26
C ASP A 136 -3.77 4.16 1.25
N GLY A 137 -2.76 4.99 1.02
CA GLY A 137 -1.58 5.04 1.86
C GLY A 137 -0.83 6.34 1.67
N ASP A 138 -0.63 7.07 2.76
CA ASP A 138 0.18 8.28 2.78
C ASP A 138 1.31 8.13 3.83
N THR A 139 2.43 8.80 3.60
CA THR A 139 3.55 8.85 4.54
C THR A 139 3.97 10.30 4.71
N ASP A 140 3.62 10.84 5.87
CA ASP A 140 3.90 12.21 6.24
C ASP A 140 5.18 12.32 7.07
N ARG A 141 5.95 13.39 6.80
CA ARG A 141 7.06 13.79 7.68
C ARG A 141 6.52 14.67 8.79
N VAL A 142 6.19 14.05 9.92
CA VAL A 142 5.53 14.73 11.05
C VAL A 142 6.48 15.51 11.95
N ALA A 143 7.78 15.17 11.95
CA ALA A 143 8.79 15.91 12.70
C ALA A 143 10.17 15.78 12.06
N GLY A 144 11.00 16.78 12.26
CA GLY A 144 12.40 16.76 11.86
C GLY A 144 13.18 17.86 12.54
N GLY A 145 14.46 17.62 12.76
CA GLY A 145 15.32 18.57 13.44
C GLY A 145 16.79 18.26 13.20
N GLY A 146 17.65 19.21 13.53
CA GLY A 146 19.07 19.02 13.39
C GLY A 146 19.85 20.22 13.90
N SER A 147 21.11 19.98 14.25
CA SER A 147 22.04 21.05 14.60
C SER A 147 23.24 20.99 13.66
N LEU A 148 23.74 22.17 13.30
CA LEU A 148 24.90 22.34 12.45
C LEU A 148 25.85 23.30 13.16
N SER A 149 27.06 22.84 13.42
CA SER A 149 28.10 23.64 14.06
C SER A 149 29.30 23.77 13.13
N CYS A 150 29.67 25.01 12.84
CA CYS A 150 30.79 25.33 11.96
C CYS A 150 31.97 25.85 12.79
N ALA A 151 33.16 25.37 12.49
CA ALA A 151 34.40 25.84 13.09
C ALA A 151 35.40 26.20 12.00
N ALA A 152 36.16 27.28 12.20
CA ALA A 152 37.20 27.73 11.29
C ALA A 152 38.49 28.03 12.08
N GLY A 153 39.62 27.57 11.56
CA GLY A 153 40.94 27.79 12.13
C GLY A 153 42.01 28.04 11.06
N PRO A 154 43.26 28.32 11.48
CA PRO A 154 44.33 28.72 10.55
C PRO A 154 44.70 27.67 9.49
N GLY A 155 44.25 26.42 9.64
CA GLY A 155 44.44 25.33 8.67
C GLY A 155 43.20 24.95 7.85
N GLY A 156 42.10 25.71 7.96
CA GLY A 156 40.83 25.43 7.28
C GLY A 156 39.62 25.43 8.21
N GLY A 157 38.42 25.30 7.65
CA GLY A 157 37.16 25.25 8.40
C GLY A 157 36.21 24.19 7.87
N GLY A 158 35.29 23.75 8.72
CA GLY A 158 34.30 22.72 8.40
C GLY A 158 33.08 22.81 9.31
N CYS A 159 31.95 22.29 8.83
CA CYS A 159 30.72 22.20 9.59
C CYS A 159 30.40 20.73 9.88
N PHE A 160 30.11 20.43 11.15
CA PHE A 160 29.63 19.13 11.58
C PHE A 160 28.20 19.29 12.09
N GLY A 161 27.30 18.44 11.61
CA GLY A 161 25.90 18.51 11.99
C GLY A 161 25.23 17.16 11.93
N PHE A 162 24.13 17.07 12.67
CA PHE A 162 23.25 15.92 12.66
C PHE A 162 21.84 16.37 12.28
N ALA A 163 21.16 15.56 11.46
CA ALA A 163 19.77 15.74 11.10
C ALA A 163 19.02 14.44 11.39
N TRP A 164 17.81 14.57 11.92
CA TRP A 164 16.87 13.49 12.14
C TRP A 164 15.50 13.88 11.58
N TRP A 165 14.72 12.88 11.19
CA TRP A 165 13.34 13.02 10.76
C TRP A 165 12.52 11.88 11.36
N GLN A 166 11.24 12.10 11.50
CA GLN A 166 10.24 11.13 11.91
C GLN A 166 9.23 11.01 10.78
N ASN A 167 8.80 9.80 10.48
CA ASN A 167 7.75 9.57 9.49
C ASN A 167 6.61 8.83 10.17
N ASP A 168 5.39 9.32 9.95
CA ASP A 168 4.17 8.58 10.25
C ASP A 168 3.57 8.14 8.92
N ALA A 169 3.22 6.86 8.82
CA ALA A 169 2.57 6.28 7.66
C ALA A 169 1.20 5.74 8.05
N ASN A 170 0.16 6.15 7.34
CA ASN A 170 -1.19 5.62 7.52
C ASN A 170 -1.60 4.88 6.25
N TYR A 171 -2.06 3.64 6.42
CA TYR A 171 -2.59 2.81 5.34
C TYR A 171 -4.05 2.47 5.62
N GLU A 172 -4.92 2.72 4.65
CA GLU A 172 -6.34 2.41 4.72
C GLU A 172 -6.70 1.42 3.60
N ALA A 173 -7.44 0.38 3.94
CA ALA A 173 -7.97 -0.61 3.02
C ALA A 173 -9.50 -0.62 3.12
N SER A 174 -10.18 0.00 2.16
CA SER A 174 -11.65 0.05 2.11
C SER A 174 -12.18 -1.05 1.18
N VAL A 175 -13.21 -1.78 1.59
CA VAL A 175 -13.82 -2.86 0.81
C VAL A 175 -15.16 -2.41 0.28
N TRP A 176 -15.29 -2.27 -1.04
CA TRP A 176 -16.49 -1.78 -1.70
C TRP A 176 -17.24 -2.91 -2.42
N ASP A 177 -18.55 -3.04 -2.20
CA ASP A 177 -19.41 -3.97 -2.94
C ASP A 177 -19.85 -3.34 -4.28
N LEU A 178 -19.43 -3.94 -5.39
CA LEU A 178 -19.79 -3.48 -6.74
C LEU A 178 -21.23 -3.79 -7.14
N THR A 179 -21.85 -4.76 -6.48
CA THR A 179 -23.23 -5.17 -6.74
C THR A 179 -24.21 -4.37 -5.88
N GLY A 180 -23.88 -4.21 -4.59
CA GLY A 180 -24.65 -3.39 -3.64
C GLY A 180 -24.42 -1.88 -3.78
N LEU A 181 -23.32 -1.47 -4.43
CA LEU A 181 -22.84 -0.08 -4.51
C LEU A 181 -22.68 0.58 -3.13
N GLU A 182 -22.22 -0.20 -2.16
CA GLU A 182 -22.10 0.20 -0.76
C GLU A 182 -20.73 -0.20 -0.18
N ASP A 183 -20.34 0.51 0.88
CA ASP A 183 -19.14 0.19 1.65
C ASP A 183 -19.42 -1.03 2.53
N ALA A 184 -18.59 -2.06 2.39
CA ALA A 184 -18.71 -3.29 3.17
C ALA A 184 -17.85 -3.26 4.45
N GLY A 185 -16.88 -2.34 4.53
CA GLY A 185 -16.01 -2.13 5.68
C GLY A 185 -14.64 -1.58 5.31
N THR A 186 -13.98 -1.01 6.31
CA THR A 186 -12.66 -0.41 6.19
C THR A 186 -11.72 -0.97 7.25
N ILE A 187 -10.48 -1.24 6.86
CA ILE A 187 -9.39 -1.61 7.77
C ILE A 187 -8.31 -0.55 7.64
N SER A 188 -7.96 0.13 8.72
CA SER A 188 -6.86 1.09 8.75
C SER A 188 -5.68 0.56 9.57
N ALA A 189 -4.48 1.00 9.22
CA ALA A 189 -3.25 0.65 9.91
C ALA A 189 -2.29 1.85 9.96
N ASP A 190 -2.04 2.34 11.16
CA ASP A 190 -1.12 3.44 11.44
C ASP A 190 0.23 2.92 11.88
N TYR A 191 1.30 3.46 11.31
CA TYR A 191 2.69 3.17 11.66
C TYR A 191 3.41 4.46 12.02
N SER A 192 4.02 4.49 13.21
CA SER A 192 4.88 5.60 13.65
C SER A 192 6.27 5.08 14.00
N GLY A 193 7.32 5.72 13.47
CA GLY A 193 8.69 5.25 13.62
C GLY A 193 9.73 6.38 13.64
N THR A 194 10.78 6.15 14.45
CA THR A 194 11.92 7.06 14.65
C THR A 194 13.18 6.69 13.89
#